data_AF-A0A937MQZ7-F1
#
_entry.id   AF-A0A937MQZ7-F1
#
_cell.length_a   1.000
_cell.length_b   1.000
_cell.length_c   1.000
_cell.angle_alpha   90.00
_cell.angle_beta   90.00
_cell.angle_gamma   90.00
#
_symmetry.space_group_name_H-M   'P 1'
#
loop_
_entity.id
_entity.type
_entity.pdbx_description
1 polymer ?
#
loop_
_entity_poly.entity_id
_entity_poly.type
_entity_poly.pdbx_seq_one_letter_code
_entity_poly.pdbx_strand_id
1 'polypeptide(L)' 'FQGMVAEIDGSRILREEIIGTKDQAEEIGIALATRLLDSGAGSILEKIYGKGLG' A
#
# COMPACT_ATOMS: atom_id res chain seq x y z
N PHE A 1 -12.76 -0.78 1.71
CA PHE A 1 -11.52 0.02 1.81
C PHE A 1 -10.69 -0.24 0.58
N GLN A 2 -10.19 0.80 -0.05
CA GLN A 2 -9.34 0.71 -1.24
C GLN A 2 -8.03 1.44 -0.94
N GLY A 3 -6.92 0.91 -1.44
CA GLY A 3 -5.63 1.59 -1.38
C GLY A 3 -4.79 1.29 -2.61
N MET A 4 -3.83 2.17 -2.87
CA MET A 4 -3.00 2.13 -4.08
C MET A 4 -1.62 2.72 -3.81
N VAL A 5 -0.59 2.12 -4.40
CA VAL A 5 0.77 2.67 -4.46
C VAL A 5 1.23 2.62 -5.91
N ALA A 6 1.83 3.70 -6.41
CA ALA A 6 2.25 3.81 -7.81
C ALA A 6 3.58 4.54 -7.92
N GLU A 7 4.35 4.20 -8.95
CA GLU A 7 5.52 4.99 -9.38
C GLU A 7 5.05 6.38 -9.82
N ILE A 8 5.90 7.41 -9.63
CA ILE A 8 5.56 8.80 -9.97
C ILE A 8 5.24 8.96 -11.46
N ASP A 9 5.95 8.21 -12.31
CA ASP A 9 5.74 8.19 -13.75
C ASP A 9 4.56 7.31 -14.20
N GLY A 10 3.89 6.63 -13.27
CA GLY A 10 2.75 5.75 -13.54
C GLY A 10 3.10 4.41 -14.20
N SER A 11 4.39 4.08 -14.38
CA SER A 11 4.84 2.84 -15.04
C SER A 11 4.41 1.57 -14.30
N ARG A 12 4.18 1.67 -12.99
CA ARG A 12 3.71 0.58 -12.14
C ARG A 12 2.71 1.08 -11.12
N ILE A 13 1.60 0.34 -10.98
CA ILE A 13 0.52 0.64 -10.04
C ILE A 13 0.15 -0.66 -9.32
N LEU A 14 0.09 -0.61 -8.00
CA LEU A 14 -0.41 -1.68 -7.12
C LEU A 14 -1.69 -1.18 -6.46
N ARG A 15 -2.74 -1.99 -6.46
CA ARG A 15 -4.05 -1.65 -5.89
C ARG A 15 -4.60 -2.85 -5.16
N GLU A 16 -5.15 -2.61 -3.98
CA GLU A 16 -5.81 -3.61 -3.15
C GLU A 16 -7.18 -3.11 -2.71
N GLU A 17 -8.09 -4.06 -2.47
CA GLU A 17 -9.42 -3.81 -1.94
C GLU A 17 -9.80 -4.87 -0.91
N ILE A 18 -10.36 -4.41 0.21
CA ILE A 18 -10.94 -5.27 1.24
C ILE A 18 -12.27 -4.68 1.68
N ILE A 19 -13.31 -5.51 1.71
CA ILE A 19 -14.66 -5.14 2.17
C ILE A 19 -14.83 -5.60 3.62
N GLY A 20 -15.41 -4.75 4.46
CA GLY A 20 -15.78 -5.10 5.82
C GLY A 20 -16.56 -3.97 6.49
N THR A 21 -16.88 -4.15 7.77
CA THR A 21 -17.72 -3.21 8.53
C THR A 21 -16.93 -2.01 9.05
N LYS A 22 -17.63 -0.99 9.56
CA LYS A 22 -16.99 0.18 10.18
C LYS A 22 -16.14 -0.19 11.39
N ASP A 23 -16.57 -1.19 12.17
CA ASP A 23 -15.89 -1.62 13.39
C ASP A 23 -14.55 -2.32 13.09
N GLN A 24 -14.34 -2.73 11.83
CA GLN A 24 -13.12 -3.38 11.35
C GLN A 24 -12.17 -2.41 10.62
N ALA A 25 -12.45 -1.11 10.61
CA ALA A 25 -11.74 -0.15 9.77
C ALA A 25 -10.22 -0.15 9.98
N GLU A 26 -9.77 -0.20 11.23
CA GLU A 26 -8.35 -0.22 11.59
C GLU A 26 -7.66 -1.52 11.11
N GLU A 27 -8.25 -2.67 11.45
CA GLU A 27 -7.76 -3.98 11.02
C GLU A 27 -7.66 -4.07 9.50
N ILE A 28 -8.69 -3.60 8.79
CA ILE A 28 -8.71 -3.60 7.33
C ILE A 28 -7.62 -2.67 6.76
N GLY A 29 -7.40 -1.50 7.37
CA GLY A 29 -6.34 -0.58 6.95
C GLY A 29 -4.95 -1.23 7.03
N ILE A 30 -4.66 -1.89 8.16
CA ILE A 30 -3.39 -2.62 8.38
C ILE A 30 -3.25 -3.77 7.39
N ALA A 31 -4.30 -4.57 7.20
CA ALA A 31 -4.30 -5.69 6.26
C ALA A 31 -4.08 -5.23 4.82
N LEU A 32 -4.72 -4.13 4.41
CA LEU A 32 -4.57 -3.56 3.08
C LEU A 32 -3.15 -3.03 2.84
N ALA A 33 -2.58 -2.32 3.82
CA ALA A 33 -1.19 -1.86 3.75
C ALA A 33 -0.20 -3.03 3.65
N THR A 34 -0.41 -4.09 4.44
CA THR A 34 0.41 -5.31 4.40
C THR A 34 0.36 -5.96 3.02
N ARG A 35 -0.83 -6.14 2.43
CA ARG A 35 -0.98 -6.71 1.07
C ARG A 35 -0.28 -5.87 0.00
N LEU A 36 -0.34 -4.54 0.11
CA LEU A 36 0.39 -3.65 -0.80
C LEU A 36 1.89 -3.85 -0.65
N LEU A 37 2.41 -3.93 0.58
CA LEU A 37 3.84 -4.16 0.84
C LEU A 37 4.30 -5.51 0.29
N ASP A 38 3.55 -6.58 0.52
CA ASP A 38 3.81 -7.93 0.00
C ASP A 38 3.78 -7.96 -1.55
N SER A 39 2.91 -7.18 -2.16
CA SER A 39 2.85 -6.96 -3.62
C SER A 39 4.00 -6.08 -4.15
N GLY A 40 4.92 -5.67 -3.28
CA GLY A 40 6.13 -4.95 -3.63
C GLY A 40 6.02 -3.42 -3.56
N ALA A 41 5.00 -2.88 -2.88
CA ALA A 41 4.87 -1.43 -2.70
C ALA A 41 6.06 -0.80 -1.98
N GLY A 42 6.74 -1.56 -1.09
CA GLY A 42 7.94 -1.09 -0.39
C GLY A 42 9.00 -0.54 -1.37
N SER A 43 9.26 -1.27 -2.46
CA SER A 43 10.23 -0.85 -3.49
C SER A 43 9.87 0.46 -4.19
N ILE A 44 8.58 0.79 -4.30
CA ILE A 44 8.10 2.06 -4.89
C ILE A 44 8.30 3.17 -3.87
N LEU A 45 7.90 2.95 -2.62
CA LEU A 45 8.01 3.93 -1.53
C LEU A 45 9.48 4.27 -1.23
N GLU A 46 10.39 3.29 -1.26
CA GLU A 46 11.83 3.48 -1.04
C GLU A 46 12.46 4.46 -2.04
N LYS A 47 12.03 4.41 -3.31
CA LYS A 47 12.51 5.33 -4.36
C LYS A 47 12.07 6.78 -4.10
N ILE A 48 10.91 6.97 -3.47
CA ILE A 48 10.34 8.29 -3.16
C ILE A 48 10.98 8.85 -1.89
N TYR A 49 11.08 8.03 -0.84
CA TYR A 49 11.56 8.49 0.47
C TYR A 49 13.09 8.48 0.63
N GLY A 50 13.82 7.88 -0.32
CA GLY A 50 15.29 7.96 -0.39
C GLY A 50 15.98 7.50 0.90
N LYS A 51 16.15 6.19 1.10
CA LYS A 51 16.89 5.59 2.23
C LYS A 51 16.53 6.17 3.62
N GLY A 52 15.24 6.26 3.93
CA GLY A 52 14.74 6.74 5.24
C GLY A 52 14.09 5.68 6.14
N LEU A 53 14.08 4.40 5.75
CA LEU A 53 13.45 3.32 6.52
C LEU A 53 14.43 2.23 6.97
N GLY A 54 15.74 2.55 6.99
CA GLY A 54 16.78 1.68 7.53
C GLY A 54 16.91 1.80 9.05
#